data_AF-A0A4W4GA87-F1
#
_entry.id   AF-A0A4W4GA87-F1
#
_cell.length_a   1.000
_cell.length_b   1.000
_cell.length_c   1.000
_cell.angle_alpha   90.00
_cell.angle_beta   90.00
_cell.angle_gamma   90.00
#
_symmetry.space_group_name_H-M   'P 1'
#
loop_
_entity.id
_entity.type
_entity.pdbx_description
1 polymer ?
#
loop_
_entity_poly.entity_id
_entity_poly.type
_entity_poly.pdbx_seq_one_letter_code
_entity_poly.pdbx_strand_id
1 'polypeptide(L)'
;MEAALEQHLDDTMKNPSIVGVLCTDAQGHNLGCRGSLSDEHGGVVSVLAKQAASLTKDPTDTPTVCLESDSGMCLLHLCQMHLCQKLTTDEYEKKNK
;
A
#
# COMPACT_ATOMS: atom_id res chain seq x y z
N MET A 1 6.37 -10.38 -17.90
CA MET A 1 5.44 -10.69 -16.79
C MET A 1 5.31 -9.50 -15.85
N GLU A 2 6.36 -8.71 -15.63
CA GLU A 2 6.31 -7.47 -14.81
C GLU A 2 5.62 -6.27 -15.48
N ALA A 3 5.57 -6.21 -16.82
CA ALA A 3 4.96 -5.10 -17.55
C ALA A 3 3.49 -4.83 -17.17
N ALA A 4 2.74 -5.86 -16.78
CA ALA A 4 1.35 -5.71 -16.34
C ALA A 4 1.25 -5.09 -14.93
N LEU A 5 2.16 -5.43 -14.02
CA LEU A 5 2.22 -4.84 -12.69
C LEU A 5 2.68 -3.38 -12.78
N GLU A 6 3.75 -3.11 -13.53
CA GLU A 6 4.26 -1.76 -13.74
C GLU A 6 3.19 -0.83 -14.34
N GLN A 7 2.45 -1.30 -15.36
CA GLN A 7 1.33 -0.55 -15.93
C GLN A 7 0.23 -0.28 -14.90
N HIS A 8 -0.07 -1.24 -14.02
CA HIS A 8 -1.07 -1.06 -12.97
C HIS A 8 -0.63 -0.06 -11.90
N LEU A 9 0.65 -0.04 -11.54
CA LEU A 9 1.23 0.96 -10.64
C LEU A 9 1.16 2.36 -11.27
N ASP A 10 1.49 2.49 -12.54
CA ASP A 10 1.40 3.75 -13.28
C ASP A 10 -0.07 4.23 -13.41
N ASP A 11 -1.01 3.34 -13.71
CA ASP A 11 -2.44 3.66 -13.76
C ASP A 11 -2.98 4.10 -12.40
N THR A 12 -2.47 3.50 -11.33
CA THR A 12 -2.83 3.87 -9.96
C THR A 12 -2.36 5.28 -9.59
N MET A 13 -1.16 5.67 -10.04
CA MET A 13 -0.58 7.00 -9.83
C MET A 13 -1.26 8.10 -10.67
N LYS A 14 -2.10 7.75 -11.67
CA LYS A 14 -2.90 8.74 -12.40
C LYS A 14 -3.97 9.40 -11.53
N ASN A 15 -4.33 8.79 -10.41
CA ASN A 15 -5.26 9.39 -9.47
C ASN A 15 -4.55 10.49 -8.67
N PRO A 16 -4.99 11.76 -8.73
CA PRO A 16 -4.30 12.87 -8.08
C PRO A 16 -4.29 12.80 -6.55
N SER A 17 -5.18 12.02 -5.93
CA SER A 17 -5.19 11.80 -4.48
C SER A 17 -4.14 10.78 -4.03
N ILE A 18 -3.54 10.02 -4.96
CA ILE A 18 -2.54 8.99 -4.66
C ILE A 18 -1.15 9.56 -4.93
N VAL A 19 -0.31 9.58 -3.90
CA VAL A 19 1.05 10.15 -3.96
C VAL A 19 2.13 9.07 -4.00
N GLY A 20 1.76 7.81 -3.80
CA GLY A 20 2.68 6.69 -3.86
C GLY A 20 1.96 5.36 -3.83
N VAL A 21 2.55 4.37 -4.51
CA VAL A 21 2.11 2.99 -4.48
C VAL A 21 3.31 2.07 -4.42
N LEU A 22 3.22 0.99 -3.65
CA LEU A 22 4.29 0.01 -3.49
C LEU A 22 3.69 -1.38 -3.41
N CYS A 23 4.31 -2.32 -4.13
CA CYS A 23 3.92 -3.71 -4.17
C CYS A 23 5.09 -4.55 -3.67
N THR A 24 4.88 -5.39 -2.66
CA THR A 24 5.91 -6.32 -2.17
C THR A 24 5.41 -7.75 -2.11
N ASP A 25 6.36 -8.68 -2.08
CA ASP A 25 6.09 -10.07 -1.72
C ASP A 25 5.94 -10.24 -0.19
N ALA A 26 5.68 -11.48 0.24
CA ALA A 26 5.57 -11.83 1.65
C ALA A 26 6.92 -11.79 2.42
N GLN A 27 8.05 -11.72 1.73
CA GLN A 27 9.38 -11.57 2.35
C GLN A 27 9.79 -10.11 2.52
N GLY A 28 9.02 -9.17 1.94
CA GLY A 28 9.32 -7.74 1.95
C GLY A 28 10.20 -7.29 0.79
N HIS A 29 10.40 -8.14 -0.22
CA HIS A 29 11.05 -7.73 -1.45
C HIS A 29 10.10 -6.89 -2.29
N ASN A 30 10.61 -5.75 -2.75
CA ASN A 30 9.86 -4.83 -3.60
C ASN A 30 9.69 -5.45 -4.99
N LEU A 31 8.44 -5.60 -5.42
CA LEU A 31 8.05 -6.03 -6.76
C LEU A 31 7.83 -4.83 -7.69
N GLY A 32 7.61 -3.65 -7.13
CA GLY A 32 7.47 -2.40 -7.87
C GLY A 32 6.93 -1.27 -6.98
N CYS A 33 7.46 -0.07 -7.16
CA CYS A 33 7.02 1.12 -6.43
C CYS A 33 6.96 2.34 -7.33
N ARG A 34 6.16 3.34 -6.93
CA ARG A 34 6.01 4.64 -7.58
C ARG A 34 5.75 5.75 -6.57
N GLY A 35 6.10 6.97 -6.94
CA GLY A 35 5.82 8.18 -6.19
C GLY A 35 6.71 8.31 -4.95
N SER A 36 6.11 8.63 -3.81
CA SER A 36 6.79 8.88 -2.54
C SER A 36 7.33 7.63 -1.84
N LEU A 37 6.98 6.43 -2.30
CA LEU A 37 7.44 5.16 -1.73
C LEU A 37 8.68 4.63 -2.45
N SER A 38 9.73 4.38 -1.68
CA SER A 38 10.96 3.67 -2.08
C SER A 38 10.98 2.21 -1.61
N ASP A 39 11.95 1.46 -2.10
CA ASP A 39 12.23 0.05 -1.79
C ASP A 39 12.51 -0.21 -0.30
N GLU A 40 13.03 0.78 0.44
CA GLU A 40 13.30 0.65 1.88
C GLU A 40 12.04 0.33 2.71
N HIS A 41 10.87 0.74 2.22
CA HIS A 41 9.61 0.58 2.94
C HIS A 41 9.07 -0.85 2.88
N GLY A 42 9.51 -1.67 1.91
CA GLY A 42 8.94 -2.98 1.67
C GLY A 42 9.05 -3.94 2.87
N GLY A 43 10.16 -3.85 3.61
CA GLY A 43 10.36 -4.62 4.83
C GLY A 43 9.30 -4.31 5.89
N VAL A 44 9.08 -3.03 6.19
CA VAL A 44 8.13 -2.59 7.23
C VAL A 44 6.70 -2.96 6.85
N VAL A 45 6.32 -2.74 5.59
CA VAL A 45 4.97 -3.03 5.08
C VAL A 45 4.68 -4.53 5.22
N SER A 46 5.63 -5.41 4.84
CA SER A 46 5.46 -6.86 4.95
C SER A 46 5.31 -7.35 6.39
N VAL A 47 5.98 -6.72 7.35
CA VAL A 47 5.87 -7.06 8.78
C VAL A 47 4.52 -6.61 9.33
N LEU A 48 4.09 -5.39 9.03
CA LEU A 48 2.76 -4.88 9.44
C LEU A 48 1.64 -5.77 8.90
N ALA A 49 1.77 -6.18 7.65
CA ALA A 49 0.90 -7.14 6.99
C ALA A 49 0.80 -8.46 7.77
N LYS A 50 1.94 -9.09 8.08
CA LYS A 50 1.97 -10.37 8.83
C LYS A 50 1.39 -10.23 10.23
N GLN A 51 1.69 -9.11 10.90
CA GLN A 51 1.16 -8.82 12.23
C GLN A 51 -0.36 -8.63 12.19
N ALA A 52 -0.89 -7.90 11.21
CA ALA A 52 -2.32 -7.73 11.05
C ALA A 52 -3.04 -9.05 10.73
N ALA A 53 -2.47 -9.86 9.83
CA ALA A 53 -3.01 -11.19 9.53
C ALA A 53 -3.07 -12.10 10.77
N SER A 54 -2.16 -11.94 11.73
CA SER A 54 -2.19 -12.72 12.99
C SER A 54 -3.32 -12.32 13.96
N LEU A 55 -3.97 -11.17 13.73
CA LEU A 55 -5.09 -10.71 14.56
C LEU A 55 -6.41 -11.42 14.23
N THR A 56 -6.52 -11.98 13.03
CA THR A 56 -7.68 -12.76 12.61
C THR A 56 -7.37 -14.26 12.63
N LYS A 57 -8.36 -15.06 13.00
CA LYS A 57 -8.26 -16.53 13.01
C LYS A 57 -8.66 -17.14 11.68
N ASP A 58 -9.41 -16.39 10.87
CA ASP A 58 -9.89 -16.83 9.58
C ASP A 58 -8.86 -16.43 8.51
N PRO A 59 -8.25 -17.40 7.79
CA PRO A 59 -7.27 -17.08 6.76
C PRO A 59 -7.88 -16.37 5.54
N THR A 60 -9.21 -16.35 5.39
CA THR A 60 -9.91 -15.63 4.31
C THR A 60 -10.23 -14.19 4.67
N ASP A 61 -10.16 -13.83 5.95
CA ASP A 61 -10.33 -12.48 6.43
C ASP A 61 -9.00 -11.72 6.24
N THR A 62 -8.98 -10.81 5.27
CA THR A 62 -7.79 -10.02 4.93
C THR A 62 -7.88 -8.63 5.56
N PRO A 63 -7.22 -8.36 6.69
CA PRO A 63 -7.32 -7.06 7.35
C PRO A 63 -6.68 -5.96 6.49
N THR A 64 -7.20 -4.74 6.63
CA THR A 64 -6.57 -3.54 6.08
C THR A 64 -5.89 -2.80 7.23
N VAL A 65 -4.64 -2.39 7.05
CA VAL A 65 -3.93 -1.56 8.03
C VAL A 65 -3.90 -0.13 7.50
N CYS A 66 -4.46 0.80 8.28
CA CYS A 66 -4.42 2.23 7.98
C CYS A 66 -3.43 2.90 8.93
N LEU A 67 -2.44 3.61 8.39
CA LEU A 67 -1.57 4.49 9.18
C LEU A 67 -1.93 5.93 8.82
N GLU A 68 -2.47 6.65 9.79
CA GLU A 68 -2.91 8.04 9.65
C GLU A 68 -1.95 8.97 10.38
N SER A 69 -1.59 10.06 9.74
CA SER A 69 -0.77 11.13 10.30
C SER A 69 -1.20 12.47 9.71
N ASP A 70 -0.71 13.58 10.26
CA ASP A 70 -0.98 14.94 9.76
C ASP A 70 -0.53 15.14 8.28
N SER A 71 0.36 14.27 7.79
CA SER A 71 0.86 14.27 6.41
C SER A 71 -0.01 13.48 5.42
N GLY A 72 -1.08 12.82 5.88
CA GLY A 72 -1.96 11.98 5.06
C GLY A 72 -2.10 10.55 5.56
N MET A 73 -2.77 9.71 4.76
CA MET A 73 -3.12 8.34 5.13
C MET A 73 -2.44 7.30 4.22
N CYS A 74 -1.74 6.35 4.84
CA CYS A 74 -1.25 5.14 4.20
C CYS A 74 -2.26 4.01 4.39
N LEU A 75 -2.77 3.47 3.28
CA LEU A 75 -3.57 2.25 3.28
C LEU A 75 -2.72 1.06 2.85
N LEU A 76 -2.63 0.05 3.70
CA LEU A 76 -1.99 -1.23 3.41
C LEU A 76 -3.08 -2.28 3.29
N HIS A 77 -3.23 -2.86 2.10
CA HIS A 77 -4.21 -3.92 1.84
C HIS A 77 -3.49 -5.25 1.61
N LEU A 78 -3.83 -6.24 2.44
CA LEU A 78 -3.32 -7.61 2.37
C LEU A 78 -4.10 -8.40 1.33
N CYS A 79 -3.52 -8.67 0.15
CA CYS A 79 -4.07 -9.70 -0.75
C CYS A 79 -3.18 -10.94 -0.65
N GLN A 80 -3.78 -12.12 -0.59
CA GLN A 80 -3.19 -13.43 -0.30
C GLN A 80 -1.89 -13.79 -1.08
N MET A 81 -1.47 -13.01 -2.07
CA MET A 81 -0.20 -13.19 -2.80
C MET A 81 0.56 -11.88 -3.13
N HIS A 82 0.01 -10.68 -2.88
CA HIS A 82 0.66 -9.39 -3.19
C HIS A 82 0.23 -8.31 -2.21
N LEU A 83 1.20 -7.63 -1.60
CA LEU A 83 0.95 -6.57 -0.64
C LEU A 83 0.97 -5.23 -1.35
N CYS A 84 -0.19 -4.61 -1.53
CA CYS A 84 -0.30 -3.33 -2.24
C CYS A 84 -0.54 -2.22 -1.21
N GLN A 85 0.44 -1.34 -1.07
CA GLN A 85 0.33 -0.12 -0.29
C GLN A 85 -0.08 1.03 -1.20
N LYS A 86 -1.12 1.77 -0.81
CA LYS A 86 -1.51 3.05 -1.41
C LYS A 86 -1.27 4.14 -0.38
N LEU A 87 -0.42 5.11 -0.71
CA LEU A 87 -0.42 6.38 -0.01
C LEU A 87 -1.40 7.32 -0.68
N THR A 88 -2.41 7.71 0.09
CA THR A 88 -3.34 8.77 -0.27
C THR A 88 -2.97 10.00 0.55
N THR A 89 -2.75 11.13 -0.11
CA THR A 89 -2.79 12.40 0.61
C THR A 89 -4.24 12.78 0.83
N ASP A 90 -4.54 13.24 2.03
CA ASP A 90 -5.81 13.83 2.38
C ASP A 90 -6.00 15.12 1.55
N GLU A 91 -6.56 15.01 0.36
CA GLU A 91 -7.30 16.12 -0.27
C GLU A 91 -8.73 16.22 0.33
N TYR A 92 -8.93 15.79 1.59
CA TYR A 92 -10.20 15.94 2.29
C TYR A 92 -10.36 17.34 2.95
N GLU A 93 -9.27 18.09 3.15
CA GLU A 93 -9.34 19.46 3.71
C GLU A 93 -9.52 20.58 2.67
N LYS A 94 -9.34 20.35 1.36
CA LYS A 94 -9.50 21.41 0.34
C LYS A 94 -10.90 21.54 -0.26
N LYS A 95 -11.82 20.64 0.07
CA LYS A 95 -13.21 20.67 -0.44
C LYS A 95 -14.26 21.13 0.58
N ASN A 96 -13.85 21.42 1.81
CA ASN A 96 -14.69 21.96 2.89
C ASN A 96 -14.09 23.25 3.50
N LYS A 97 -13.47 24.10 2.66
CA LYS A 97 -13.13 25.47 3.03
C LYS A 97 -13.41 26.42 1.88
#